data_AF-A0AAE4RH26-F1
#
_entry.id   AF-A0AAE4RH26-F1
#
_cell.length_a   1.000
_cell.length_b   1.000
_cell.length_c   1.000
_cell.angle_alpha   90.00
_cell.angle_beta   90.00
_cell.angle_gamma   90.00
#
_symmetry.space_group_name_H-M   'P 1'
#
loop_
_entity.id
_entity.type
_entity.pdbx_description
1 polymer ?
#
loop_
_entity_poly.entity_id
_entity_poly.type
_entity_poly.pdbx_seq_one_letter_code
_entity_poly.pdbx_strand_id
1 'polypeptide(L)'
;MSDVGRNDAGRRQPARTAPLRTDGEVILLWTLPVALILWIASFLLFPGFNPPMSPTMPADQVAAFYRDPAHLPEIRYSMILFNWFGVCLVPILALIVLQIRRMAHRTPIFSYAMLGCAAGGPTLFLVANVCWLLAAFRPERSPALTQLLNDLGWMTFTILVPFLIGQSVILALAIYFDDQPRPVFRHWVAHFNLVVAAALVPAAFVGVSLTGPLAWDGLLSFWVKNVAIAVWIVVTGVVLGQAVYRERAENARRAEELVGA
;
A
#
# COMPACT_ATOMS: atom_id res chain seq x y z
N MET A 1 74.98 3.58 -15.68
CA MET A 1 74.48 2.43 -16.46
C MET A 1 73.73 1.52 -15.52
N SER A 2 72.42 1.32 -15.80
CA SER A 2 71.60 0.10 -15.59
C SER A 2 71.50 -0.50 -14.17
N ASP A 3 70.35 -0.89 -13.63
CA ASP A 3 68.98 -1.03 -14.16
C ASP A 3 68.05 -1.11 -12.94
N VAL A 4 67.17 -0.11 -12.74
CA VAL A 4 66.09 -0.18 -11.74
C VAL A 4 64.83 -0.53 -12.52
N GLY A 5 64.54 -1.82 -12.61
CA GLY A 5 63.42 -2.32 -13.39
C GLY A 5 62.84 -3.60 -12.81
N ARG A 6 61.84 -3.45 -11.94
CA ARG A 6 60.48 -4.00 -12.10
C ARG A 6 59.67 -3.75 -10.83
N ASN A 7 58.95 -2.65 -10.81
CA ASN A 7 57.80 -2.51 -9.92
C ASN A 7 56.68 -3.37 -10.52
N ASP A 8 56.37 -4.50 -9.88
CA ASP A 8 55.11 -5.21 -10.06
C ASP A 8 53.98 -4.34 -9.50
N ALA A 9 53.55 -3.38 -10.31
CA ALA A 9 52.27 -2.71 -10.14
C ALA A 9 51.19 -3.75 -10.51
N GLY A 10 50.82 -4.57 -9.52
CA GLY A 10 49.66 -5.44 -9.57
C GLY A 10 48.45 -4.62 -10.01
N ARG A 11 48.02 -4.85 -11.26
CA ARG A 11 46.74 -4.40 -11.79
C ARG A 11 45.66 -4.83 -10.80
N ARG A 12 45.13 -3.89 -10.02
CA ARG A 12 43.85 -4.07 -9.33
C ARG A 12 42.81 -4.36 -10.41
N GLN A 13 42.45 -5.63 -10.58
CA GLN A 13 41.27 -6.00 -11.35
C GLN A 13 40.08 -5.24 -10.76
N PRO A 14 39.28 -4.52 -11.56
CA PRO A 14 38.00 -4.03 -11.07
C PRO A 14 37.20 -5.28 -10.65
N ALA A 15 36.74 -5.30 -9.40
CA ALA A 15 35.88 -6.36 -8.90
C ALA A 15 34.71 -6.50 -9.89
N ARG A 16 34.63 -7.65 -10.59
CA ARG A 16 33.47 -8.01 -11.41
C ARG A 16 32.27 -8.07 -10.46
N THR A 17 31.52 -6.99 -10.35
CA THR A 17 30.23 -6.98 -9.68
C THR A 17 29.33 -7.92 -10.48
N ALA A 18 29.15 -9.14 -9.97
CA ALA A 18 28.20 -10.08 -10.53
C ALA A 18 26.84 -9.38 -10.65
N PRO A 19 26.09 -9.56 -11.76
CA PRO A 19 24.77 -8.97 -11.90
C PRO A 19 23.89 -9.43 -10.74
N LEU A 20 23.37 -8.47 -9.96
CA LEU A 20 22.46 -8.75 -8.86
C LEU A 20 21.18 -9.39 -9.43
N ARG A 21 20.84 -10.59 -8.98
CA ARG A 21 19.61 -11.28 -9.40
C ARG A 21 18.39 -10.51 -8.93
N THR A 22 17.59 -10.00 -9.87
CA THR A 22 16.29 -9.32 -9.63
C THR A 22 15.18 -10.31 -9.21
N ASP A 23 15.52 -11.52 -8.77
CA ASP A 23 14.57 -12.58 -8.44
C ASP A 23 13.69 -12.20 -7.24
N GLY A 24 14.25 -11.47 -6.26
CA GLY A 24 13.51 -11.00 -5.08
C GLY A 24 12.39 -10.02 -5.41
N GLU A 25 12.63 -9.06 -6.31
CA GLU A 25 11.61 -8.05 -6.67
C GLU A 25 10.44 -8.66 -7.42
N VAL A 26 10.72 -9.65 -8.28
CA VAL A 26 9.69 -10.40 -9.00
C VAL A 26 8.85 -11.24 -8.03
N ILE A 27 9.48 -11.90 -7.06
CA ILE A 27 8.76 -12.66 -6.01
C ILE A 27 7.82 -11.73 -5.24
N LEU A 28 8.31 -10.55 -4.83
CA LEU A 28 7.48 -9.56 -4.14
C LEU A 28 6.36 -9.01 -5.03
N LEU A 29 6.59 -8.83 -6.33
CA LEU A 29 5.56 -8.37 -7.26
C LEU A 29 4.40 -9.37 -7.36
N TRP A 30 4.71 -10.68 -7.35
CA TRP A 30 3.71 -11.75 -7.39
C TRP A 30 2.89 -11.90 -6.10
N THR A 31 3.19 -11.16 -5.04
CA THR A 31 2.27 -11.06 -3.89
C THR A 31 1.07 -10.16 -4.19
N LEU A 32 1.14 -9.30 -5.22
CA LEU A 32 0.07 -8.37 -5.58
C LEU A 32 -1.23 -9.08 -6.01
N PRO A 33 -1.24 -10.08 -6.92
CA PRO A 33 -2.46 -10.79 -7.27
C PRO A 33 -3.10 -11.48 -6.06
N VAL A 34 -2.26 -12.05 -5.18
CA VAL A 34 -2.73 -12.65 -3.92
C VAL A 34 -3.38 -11.60 -3.03
N ALA A 35 -2.75 -10.43 -2.89
CA ALA A 35 -3.32 -9.31 -2.13
C ALA A 35 -4.67 -8.85 -2.70
N LEU A 36 -4.80 -8.75 -4.02
CA LEU A 36 -6.06 -8.36 -4.68
C LEU A 36 -7.17 -9.40 -4.45
N ILE A 37 -6.86 -10.70 -4.56
CA ILE A 37 -7.81 -11.77 -4.29
C ILE A 37 -8.28 -11.72 -2.83
N LEU A 38 -7.34 -11.58 -1.88
CA LEU A 38 -7.66 -11.44 -0.46
C LEU A 38 -8.53 -10.22 -0.21
N TRP A 39 -8.21 -9.08 -0.82
CA TRP A 39 -8.97 -7.84 -0.66
C TRP A 39 -10.41 -7.97 -1.15
N ILE A 40 -10.61 -8.51 -2.36
CA ILE A 40 -11.95 -8.73 -2.93
C ILE A 40 -12.73 -9.74 -2.07
N ALA A 41 -12.09 -10.85 -1.68
CA ALA A 41 -12.72 -11.86 -0.84
C ALA A 41 -13.16 -11.27 0.51
N SER A 42 -12.32 -10.47 1.17
CA SER A 42 -12.66 -9.81 2.43
C SER A 42 -13.79 -8.80 2.28
N PHE A 43 -13.82 -8.05 1.18
CA PHE A 43 -14.89 -7.07 0.92
C PHE A 43 -16.25 -7.75 0.70
N LEU A 44 -16.26 -8.90 0.01
CA LEU A 44 -17.48 -9.70 -0.20
C LEU A 44 -17.91 -10.45 1.06
N LEU A 45 -16.95 -10.85 1.91
CA LEU A 45 -17.22 -11.63 3.11
C LEU A 45 -17.60 -10.76 4.32
N PHE A 46 -17.27 -9.47 4.34
CA PHE A 46 -17.62 -8.61 5.48
C PHE A 46 -19.03 -8.01 5.31
N PRO A 47 -20.04 -8.48 6.10
CA PRO A 47 -21.42 -8.03 5.92
C PRO A 47 -21.61 -6.55 6.24
N GLY A 48 -20.72 -5.96 7.05
CA GLY A 48 -20.80 -4.56 7.45
C GLY A 48 -20.53 -3.56 6.32
N PHE A 49 -20.13 -4.02 5.13
CA PHE A 49 -19.93 -3.18 3.94
C PHE A 49 -21.10 -3.22 2.95
N ASN A 50 -22.13 -4.05 3.17
CA ASN A 50 -23.23 -4.24 2.23
C ASN A 50 -24.63 -4.16 2.88
N PRO A 51 -25.18 -2.95 3.12
CA PRO A 51 -24.57 -1.63 2.95
C PRO A 51 -23.63 -1.26 4.12
N PRO A 52 -22.75 -0.25 3.95
CA PRO A 52 -21.90 0.26 5.02
C PRO A 52 -22.71 0.63 6.27
N MET A 53 -22.25 0.19 7.45
CA MET A 53 -22.95 0.48 8.71
C MET A 53 -22.93 1.96 9.04
N SER A 54 -24.12 2.54 9.27
CA SER A 54 -24.27 3.98 9.45
C SER A 54 -23.75 4.49 10.80
N PRO A 55 -23.13 5.69 10.87
CA PRO A 55 -22.70 6.30 12.14
C PRO A 55 -23.83 6.61 13.11
N THR A 56 -25.05 6.77 12.61
CA THR A 56 -26.22 7.06 13.44
C THR A 56 -26.96 5.79 13.88
N MET A 57 -26.42 4.61 13.60
CA MET A 57 -27.04 3.35 14.00
C MET A 57 -27.09 3.24 15.54
N PRO A 58 -28.26 2.98 16.14
CA PRO A 58 -28.38 2.80 17.59
C PRO A 58 -27.53 1.65 18.11
N ALA A 59 -27.00 1.79 19.32
CA ALA A 59 -26.12 0.80 19.94
C ALA A 59 -26.71 -0.62 19.96
N ASP A 60 -28.02 -0.73 20.21
CA ASP A 60 -28.73 -2.02 20.27
C ASP A 60 -28.78 -2.71 18.90
N GLN A 61 -28.90 -1.94 17.81
CA GLN A 61 -28.89 -2.48 16.45
C GLN A 61 -27.48 -2.93 16.05
N VAL A 62 -26.45 -2.15 16.42
CA VAL A 62 -25.05 -2.56 16.23
C VAL A 62 -24.77 -3.85 17.00
N ALA A 63 -25.20 -3.94 18.26
CA ALA A 63 -25.02 -5.15 19.05
C ALA A 63 -25.78 -6.36 18.48
N ALA A 64 -27.00 -6.15 17.98
CA ALA A 64 -27.77 -7.19 17.30
C ALA A 64 -27.05 -7.72 16.06
N PHE A 65 -26.45 -6.83 15.26
CA PHE A 65 -25.65 -7.20 14.08
C PHE A 65 -24.49 -8.13 14.45
N TYR A 66 -23.73 -7.81 15.51
CA TYR A 66 -22.61 -8.65 15.96
C TYR A 66 -23.03 -9.95 16.67
N ARG A 67 -24.28 -10.04 17.16
CA ARG A 67 -24.84 -11.24 17.80
C ARG A 67 -25.52 -12.19 16.82
N ASP A 68 -25.79 -11.74 15.60
CA ASP A 68 -26.41 -12.56 14.57
C ASP A 68 -25.53 -13.79 14.25
N PRO A 69 -26.04 -15.03 14.43
CA PRO A 69 -25.29 -16.25 14.13
C PRO A 69 -24.80 -16.34 12.68
N ALA A 70 -25.46 -15.67 11.73
CA ALA A 70 -25.03 -15.63 10.34
C ALA A 70 -23.84 -14.68 10.12
N HIS A 71 -23.88 -13.47 10.69
CA HIS A 71 -22.83 -12.47 10.48
C HIS A 71 -21.56 -12.74 11.30
N LEU A 72 -21.68 -13.34 12.48
CA LEU A 72 -20.56 -13.55 13.39
C LEU A 72 -19.37 -14.33 12.78
N PRO A 73 -19.55 -15.48 12.09
CA PRO A 73 -18.45 -16.15 11.41
C PRO A 73 -17.90 -15.30 10.24
N GLU A 74 -18.76 -14.67 9.45
CA GLU A 74 -18.38 -13.82 8.32
C GLU A 74 -17.47 -12.66 8.74
N ILE A 75 -17.83 -11.96 9.83
CA ILE A 75 -17.02 -10.89 10.41
C ILE A 75 -15.66 -11.44 10.87
N ARG A 76 -15.63 -12.56 11.60
CA ARG A 76 -14.37 -13.13 12.11
C ARG A 76 -13.42 -13.52 10.98
N TYR A 77 -13.92 -14.22 9.96
CA TYR A 77 -13.10 -14.67 8.84
C TYR A 77 -12.66 -13.51 7.95
N SER A 78 -13.53 -12.54 7.67
CA SER A 78 -13.16 -11.36 6.89
C SER A 78 -12.07 -10.53 7.58
N MET A 79 -12.11 -10.36 8.91
CA MET A 79 -11.04 -9.67 9.64
C MET A 79 -9.70 -10.41 9.53
N ILE A 80 -9.70 -11.74 9.58
CA ILE A 80 -8.47 -12.54 9.39
C ILE A 80 -7.92 -12.35 7.97
N LEU A 81 -8.78 -12.41 6.95
CA LEU A 81 -8.37 -12.21 5.56
C LEU A 81 -7.88 -10.77 5.31
N PHE A 82 -8.53 -9.76 5.88
CA PHE A 82 -8.05 -8.37 5.82
C PHE A 82 -6.68 -8.21 6.48
N ASN A 83 -6.41 -8.88 7.61
CA ASN A 83 -5.08 -8.84 8.22
C ASN A 83 -4.01 -9.38 7.27
N TRP A 84 -4.28 -10.50 6.58
CA TRP A 84 -3.37 -11.03 5.56
C TRP A 84 -3.20 -10.10 4.37
N PHE A 85 -4.29 -9.48 3.90
CA PHE A 85 -4.22 -8.45 2.87
C PHE A 85 -3.30 -7.29 3.28
N GLY A 86 -3.44 -6.77 4.50
CA GLY A 86 -2.59 -5.71 5.03
C GLY A 86 -1.10 -6.07 5.02
N VAL A 87 -0.77 -7.32 5.37
CA VAL A 87 0.61 -7.84 5.32
C VAL A 87 1.09 -7.98 3.87
N CYS A 88 0.25 -8.48 2.96
CA CYS A 88 0.62 -8.65 1.54
C CYS A 88 0.85 -7.32 0.81
N LEU A 89 0.33 -6.19 1.32
CA LEU A 89 0.62 -4.86 0.79
C LEU A 89 2.04 -4.39 1.11
N VAL A 90 2.65 -4.84 2.22
CA VAL A 90 3.98 -4.39 2.65
C VAL A 90 5.06 -4.64 1.57
N PRO A 91 5.17 -5.84 0.96
CA PRO A 91 6.02 -6.08 -0.21
C PRO A 91 5.85 -5.08 -1.34
N ILE A 92 4.62 -4.72 -1.69
CA ILE A 92 4.32 -3.84 -2.83
C ILE A 92 4.74 -2.42 -2.52
N LEU A 93 4.46 -1.94 -1.31
CA LEU A 93 4.91 -0.62 -0.87
C LEU A 93 6.45 -0.56 -0.78
N ALA A 94 7.09 -1.63 -0.32
CA ALA A 94 8.55 -1.73 -0.31
C ALA A 94 9.14 -1.67 -1.73
N LEU A 95 8.52 -2.35 -2.70
CA LEU A 95 8.92 -2.25 -4.10
C LEU A 95 8.80 -0.82 -4.64
N ILE A 96 7.76 -0.06 -4.29
CA ILE A 96 7.65 1.35 -4.68
C ILE A 96 8.82 2.15 -4.07
N VAL A 97 9.14 1.94 -2.79
CA VAL A 97 10.29 2.59 -2.14
C VAL A 97 11.59 2.26 -2.87
N LEU A 98 11.80 1.00 -3.27
CA LEU A 98 12.96 0.57 -4.05
C LEU A 98 13.02 1.27 -5.41
N GLN A 99 11.90 1.40 -6.10
CA GLN A 99 11.86 2.12 -7.38
C GLN A 99 12.13 3.62 -7.21
N ILE A 100 11.67 4.26 -6.12
CA ILE A 100 12.05 5.65 -5.80
C ILE A 100 13.55 5.76 -5.55
N ARG A 101 14.18 4.77 -4.89
CA ARG A 101 15.63 4.79 -4.66
C ARG A 101 16.46 4.73 -5.94
N ARG A 102 15.88 4.27 -7.05
CA ARG A 102 16.51 4.24 -8.37
C ARG A 102 16.39 5.56 -9.13
N MET A 103 15.57 6.49 -8.65
CA MET A 103 15.40 7.81 -9.26
C MET A 103 16.63 8.70 -9.00
N ALA A 104 16.93 9.63 -9.89
CA ALA A 104 18.10 10.51 -9.78
C ALA A 104 17.83 11.69 -8.83
N HIS A 105 17.76 11.40 -7.54
CA HIS A 105 17.64 12.42 -6.50
C HIS A 105 18.98 12.70 -5.82
N ARG A 106 19.20 13.96 -5.42
CA ARG A 106 20.38 14.34 -4.62
C ARG A 106 20.46 13.58 -3.29
N THR A 107 19.31 13.34 -2.66
CA THR A 107 19.20 12.61 -1.39
C THR A 107 18.02 11.63 -1.45
N PRO A 108 18.06 10.52 -0.68
CA PRO A 108 16.98 9.53 -0.64
C PRO A 108 15.74 9.99 0.17
N ILE A 109 15.50 11.30 0.30
CA ILE A 109 14.46 11.85 1.19
C ILE A 109 13.06 11.36 0.81
N PHE A 110 12.75 11.26 -0.48
CA PHE A 110 11.48 10.75 -0.96
C PHE A 110 11.28 9.27 -0.61
N SER A 111 12.32 8.44 -0.67
CA SER A 111 12.24 7.03 -0.27
C SER A 111 11.96 6.89 1.22
N TYR A 112 12.59 7.69 2.08
CA TYR A 112 12.34 7.66 3.52
C TYR A 112 10.96 8.20 3.89
N ALA A 113 10.52 9.29 3.25
CA ALA A 113 9.17 9.82 3.44
C ALA A 113 8.10 8.80 3.00
N MET A 114 8.30 8.17 1.85
CA MET A 114 7.43 7.10 1.35
C MET A 114 7.38 5.92 2.32
N LEU A 115 8.52 5.51 2.89
CA LEU A 115 8.59 4.42 3.86
C LEU A 115 7.78 4.74 5.13
N GLY A 116 7.84 5.98 5.62
CA GLY A 116 7.02 6.43 6.74
C GLY A 116 5.52 6.32 6.45
N CYS A 117 5.08 6.76 5.26
CA CYS A 117 3.68 6.63 4.85
C CYS A 117 3.27 5.17 4.62
N ALA A 118 4.14 4.37 4.02
CA ALA A 118 3.95 2.96 3.73
C ALA A 118 3.83 2.10 5.00
N ALA A 119 4.51 2.47 6.09
CA ALA A 119 4.38 1.78 7.37
C ALA A 119 3.08 2.16 8.10
N GLY A 120 2.68 3.44 8.04
CA GLY A 120 1.52 3.95 8.78
C GLY A 120 0.19 3.39 8.30
N GLY A 121 -0.05 3.39 6.98
CA GLY A 121 -1.33 2.99 6.39
C GLY A 121 -1.77 1.55 6.75
N PRO A 122 -0.98 0.51 6.42
CA PRO A 122 -1.28 -0.88 6.76
C PRO A 122 -1.39 -1.11 8.27
N THR A 123 -0.58 -0.43 9.09
CA THR A 123 -0.63 -0.57 10.55
C THR A 123 -1.96 -0.09 11.11
N LEU A 124 -2.42 1.10 10.73
CA LEU A 124 -3.73 1.61 11.15
C LEU A 124 -4.88 0.75 10.62
N PHE A 125 -4.73 0.22 9.40
CA PHE A 125 -5.69 -0.72 8.85
C PHE A 125 -5.81 -1.99 9.73
N LEU A 126 -4.70 -2.57 10.20
CA LEU A 126 -4.73 -3.69 11.14
C LEU A 126 -5.41 -3.32 12.47
N VAL A 127 -5.19 -2.10 12.98
CA VAL A 127 -5.87 -1.62 14.20
C VAL A 127 -7.39 -1.57 14.01
N ALA A 128 -7.88 -1.10 12.85
CA ALA A 128 -9.31 -1.12 12.54
C ALA A 128 -9.89 -2.54 12.57
N ASN A 129 -9.18 -3.50 11.95
CA ASN A 129 -9.59 -4.92 11.95
C ASN A 129 -9.64 -5.51 13.37
N VAL A 130 -8.67 -5.17 14.22
CA VAL A 130 -8.67 -5.61 15.62
C VAL A 130 -9.90 -5.09 16.36
N CYS A 131 -10.34 -3.85 16.11
CA CYS A 131 -11.51 -3.27 16.77
C CYS A 131 -12.79 -4.03 16.40
N TRP A 132 -13.05 -4.24 15.11
CA TRP A 132 -14.20 -5.02 14.65
C TRP A 132 -14.15 -6.49 15.06
N LEU A 133 -12.96 -7.11 15.01
CA LEU A 133 -12.77 -8.48 15.48
C LEU A 133 -13.04 -8.60 16.97
N LEU A 134 -12.61 -7.63 17.78
CA LEU A 134 -12.84 -7.64 19.22
C LEU A 134 -14.33 -7.50 19.56
N ALA A 135 -15.08 -6.72 18.77
CA ALA A 135 -16.54 -6.63 18.88
C ALA A 135 -17.20 -7.98 18.58
N ALA A 136 -16.79 -8.66 17.50
CA ALA A 136 -17.31 -9.99 17.13
C ALA A 136 -16.80 -11.14 18.02
N PHE A 137 -15.65 -10.98 18.67
CA PHE A 137 -15.06 -12.01 19.53
C PHE A 137 -15.84 -12.18 20.84
N ARG A 138 -16.41 -11.09 21.37
CA ARG A 138 -17.26 -11.09 22.57
C ARG A 138 -18.58 -10.34 22.30
N PRO A 139 -19.51 -10.95 21.54
CA PRO A 139 -20.77 -10.30 21.16
C PRO A 139 -21.71 -10.07 22.36
N GLU A 140 -21.48 -10.77 23.47
CA GLU A 140 -22.24 -10.67 24.72
C GLU A 140 -22.01 -9.35 25.48
N ARG A 141 -21.06 -8.51 25.03
CA ARG A 141 -20.80 -7.21 25.67
C ARG A 141 -22.03 -6.31 25.64
N SER A 142 -22.02 -5.31 26.53
CA SER A 142 -23.06 -4.28 26.54
C SER A 142 -23.11 -3.55 25.19
N PRO A 143 -24.31 -3.18 24.70
CA PRO A 143 -24.45 -2.53 23.39
C PRO A 143 -23.58 -1.30 23.21
N ALA A 144 -23.44 -0.47 24.24
CA ALA A 144 -22.61 0.73 24.22
C ALA A 144 -21.11 0.42 24.00
N LEU A 145 -20.58 -0.66 24.58
CA LEU A 145 -19.19 -1.05 24.36
C LEU A 145 -18.96 -1.63 22.97
N THR A 146 -19.93 -2.38 22.44
CA THR A 146 -19.87 -2.88 21.06
C THR A 146 -19.93 -1.74 20.05
N GLN A 147 -20.78 -0.74 20.29
CA GLN A 147 -20.84 0.47 19.47
C GLN A 147 -19.50 1.23 19.49
N LEU A 148 -18.93 1.48 20.67
CA LEU A 148 -17.61 2.13 20.78
C LEU A 148 -16.52 1.39 19.98
N LEU A 149 -16.48 0.06 20.04
CA LEU A 149 -15.53 -0.75 19.28
C LEU A 149 -15.78 -0.69 17.77
N ASN A 150 -17.06 -0.75 17.37
CA ASN A 150 -17.46 -0.60 15.97
C ASN A 150 -17.03 0.76 15.41
N ASP A 151 -17.34 1.83 16.13
CA ASP A 151 -17.05 3.21 15.72
C ASP A 151 -15.54 3.43 15.66
N LEU A 152 -14.78 2.89 16.61
CA LEU A 152 -13.33 2.92 16.56
C LEU A 152 -12.76 2.19 15.34
N GLY A 153 -13.37 1.06 14.95
CA GLY A 153 -13.04 0.36 13.71
C GLY A 153 -13.28 1.21 12.47
N TRP A 154 -14.48 1.77 12.32
CA TRP A 154 -14.87 2.62 11.19
C TRP A 154 -14.06 3.91 11.09
N MET A 155 -13.80 4.56 12.22
CA MET A 155 -12.97 5.75 12.31
C MET A 155 -11.53 5.43 11.94
N THR A 156 -10.94 4.38 12.51
CA THR A 156 -9.55 4.00 12.22
C THR A 156 -9.38 3.58 10.76
N PHE A 157 -10.36 2.89 10.18
CA PHE A 157 -10.40 2.51 8.77
C PHE A 157 -10.39 3.71 7.81
N THR A 158 -10.77 4.89 8.29
CA THR A 158 -10.83 6.10 7.47
C THR A 158 -9.74 7.12 7.83
N ILE A 159 -9.32 7.20 9.10
CA ILE A 159 -8.27 8.14 9.55
C ILE A 159 -6.88 7.79 9.00
N LEU A 160 -6.69 6.62 8.38
CA LEU A 160 -5.46 6.26 7.67
C LEU A 160 -5.30 6.98 6.32
N VAL A 161 -6.36 7.62 5.80
CA VAL A 161 -6.38 8.31 4.51
C VAL A 161 -5.27 9.36 4.32
N PRO A 162 -4.90 10.20 5.31
CA PRO A 162 -3.79 11.13 5.18
C PRO A 162 -2.46 10.45 4.85
N PHE A 163 -2.21 9.22 5.33
CA PHE A 163 -1.03 8.46 4.93
C PHE A 163 -1.11 8.01 3.46
N LEU A 164 -2.31 7.70 2.96
CA LEU A 164 -2.55 7.38 1.55
C LEU A 164 -2.34 8.62 0.64
N ILE A 165 -2.84 9.77 1.06
CA ILE A 165 -2.61 11.05 0.37
C ILE A 165 -1.11 11.36 0.36
N GLY A 166 -0.46 11.25 1.52
CA GLY A 166 0.98 11.47 1.68
C GLY A 166 1.80 10.61 0.74
N GLN A 167 1.58 9.28 0.71
CA GLN A 167 2.32 8.41 -0.21
C GLN A 167 2.10 8.77 -1.68
N SER A 168 0.88 9.11 -2.09
CA SER A 168 0.59 9.46 -3.49
C SER A 168 1.26 10.77 -3.88
N VAL A 169 1.23 11.78 -3.02
CA VAL A 169 1.91 13.06 -3.27
C VAL A 169 3.43 12.87 -3.29
N ILE A 170 3.99 12.13 -2.33
CA ILE A 170 5.43 11.85 -2.28
C ILE A 170 5.89 11.11 -3.54
N LEU A 171 5.15 10.09 -3.98
CA LEU A 171 5.45 9.34 -5.20
C LEU A 171 5.36 10.25 -6.43
N ALA A 172 4.34 11.10 -6.53
CA ALA A 172 4.20 12.04 -7.64
C ALA A 172 5.38 13.03 -7.70
N LEU A 173 5.78 13.60 -6.56
CA LEU A 173 6.92 14.50 -6.48
C LEU A 173 8.23 13.79 -6.85
N ALA A 174 8.45 12.57 -6.34
CA ALA A 174 9.60 11.76 -6.70
C ALA A 174 9.69 11.55 -8.22
N ILE A 175 8.56 11.29 -8.89
CA ILE A 175 8.54 11.11 -10.35
C ILE A 175 8.85 12.42 -11.09
N TYR A 176 8.32 13.57 -10.64
CA TYR A 176 8.61 14.86 -11.29
C TYR A 176 10.06 15.31 -11.10
N PHE A 177 10.70 14.93 -10.00
CA PHE A 177 12.10 15.25 -9.72
C PHE A 177 13.08 14.13 -10.15
N ASP A 178 12.63 13.20 -10.99
CA ASP A 178 13.50 12.17 -11.57
C ASP A 178 14.19 12.70 -12.84
N ASP A 179 15.35 13.33 -12.68
CA ASP A 179 16.12 13.98 -13.76
C ASP A 179 16.89 12.99 -14.66
N GLN A 180 16.44 11.74 -14.75
CA GLN A 180 17.08 10.73 -15.59
C GLN A 180 16.70 10.88 -17.07
N PRO A 181 17.64 10.62 -18.01
CA PRO A 181 17.30 10.54 -19.44
C PRO A 181 16.23 9.49 -19.76
N ARG A 182 16.12 8.46 -18.91
CA ARG A 182 15.06 7.45 -18.93
C ARG A 182 14.44 7.36 -17.54
N PRO A 183 13.32 8.05 -17.28
CA PRO A 183 12.74 8.08 -15.94
C PRO A 183 12.20 6.69 -15.54
N VAL A 184 12.27 6.39 -14.24
CA VAL A 184 11.84 5.09 -13.68
C VAL A 184 10.35 4.89 -13.92
N PHE A 185 9.54 5.91 -13.61
CA PHE A 185 8.12 5.93 -13.96
C PHE A 185 7.84 7.03 -14.99
N ARG A 186 6.79 6.84 -15.78
CA ARG A 186 6.33 7.86 -16.73
C ARG A 186 5.60 8.98 -15.98
N HIS A 187 5.69 10.22 -16.47
CA HIS A 187 5.04 11.39 -15.86
C HIS A 187 3.51 11.26 -15.65
N TRP A 188 2.81 10.51 -16.49
CA TRP A 188 1.38 10.25 -16.29
C TRP A 188 1.07 9.56 -14.95
N VAL A 189 2.00 8.74 -14.44
CA VAL A 189 1.88 8.08 -13.13
C VAL A 189 1.88 9.10 -12.00
N ALA A 190 2.60 10.21 -12.16
CA ALA A 190 2.58 11.31 -11.21
C ALA A 190 1.22 12.03 -11.21
N HIS A 191 0.71 12.38 -12.39
CA HIS A 191 -0.63 12.98 -12.53
C HIS A 191 -1.72 12.06 -11.95
N PHE A 192 -1.65 10.76 -12.24
CA PHE A 192 -2.56 9.75 -11.69
C PHE A 192 -2.54 9.74 -10.15
N ASN A 193 -1.34 9.73 -9.54
CA ASN A 193 -1.23 9.75 -8.08
C ASN A 193 -1.79 11.05 -7.47
N LEU A 194 -1.62 12.21 -8.13
CA LEU A 194 -2.25 13.45 -7.66
C LEU A 194 -3.78 13.41 -7.75
N VAL A 195 -4.33 12.80 -8.80
CA VAL A 195 -5.79 12.59 -8.93
C VAL A 195 -6.30 11.65 -7.82
N VAL A 196 -5.59 10.57 -7.53
CA VAL A 196 -5.92 9.66 -6.43
C VAL A 196 -5.86 10.40 -5.09
N ALA A 197 -4.81 11.18 -4.85
CA ALA A 197 -4.70 12.00 -3.64
C ALA A 197 -5.89 12.94 -3.49
N ALA A 198 -6.27 13.66 -4.55
CA ALA A 198 -7.43 14.56 -4.55
C ALA A 198 -8.76 13.81 -4.28
N ALA A 199 -8.95 12.62 -4.88
CA ALA A 199 -10.13 11.79 -4.65
C ALA A 199 -10.24 11.28 -3.21
N LEU A 200 -9.11 11.14 -2.51
CA LEU A 200 -9.04 10.70 -1.12
C LEU A 200 -9.27 11.85 -0.12
N VAL A 201 -9.05 13.11 -0.50
CA VAL A 201 -9.19 14.28 0.40
C VAL A 201 -10.52 14.32 1.17
N PRO A 202 -11.69 14.09 0.54
CA PRO A 202 -12.96 14.12 1.26
C PRO A 202 -13.02 13.15 2.45
N ALA A 203 -12.44 11.96 2.29
CA ALA A 203 -12.44 10.93 3.33
C ALA A 203 -11.57 11.32 4.54
N ALA A 204 -10.60 12.23 4.39
CA ALA A 204 -9.81 12.75 5.51
C ALA A 204 -10.67 13.56 6.50
N PHE A 205 -11.83 14.06 6.07
CA PHE A 205 -12.76 14.84 6.88
C PHE A 205 -13.88 14.00 7.50
N VAL A 206 -13.75 12.68 7.56
CA VAL A 206 -14.80 11.78 8.08
C VAL A 206 -15.31 12.16 9.48
N GLY A 207 -14.46 12.75 10.33
CA GLY A 207 -14.82 13.14 11.69
C GLY A 207 -15.71 14.39 11.80
N VAL A 208 -16.02 15.09 10.69
CA VAL A 208 -16.78 16.35 10.75
C VAL A 208 -18.28 16.17 10.64
N SER A 209 -18.76 15.01 10.18
CA SER A 209 -20.20 14.77 10.01
C SER A 209 -20.58 13.32 10.28
N LEU A 210 -21.72 13.14 10.96
CA LEU A 210 -22.35 11.84 11.18
C LEU A 210 -23.32 11.44 10.06
N THR A 211 -23.65 12.37 9.16
CA THR A 211 -24.59 12.14 8.05
C THR A 211 -24.11 12.78 6.74
N GLY A 212 -24.66 12.32 5.61
CA GLY A 212 -24.36 12.87 4.31
C GLY A 212 -23.09 12.29 3.65
N PRO A 213 -22.59 12.91 2.57
CA PRO A 213 -21.58 12.29 1.70
C PRO A 213 -20.21 12.13 2.36
N LEU A 214 -19.92 12.88 3.42
CA LEU A 214 -18.65 12.85 4.17
C LEU A 214 -18.68 11.91 5.39
N ALA A 215 -19.86 11.45 5.82
CA ALA A 215 -19.97 10.44 6.87
C ALA A 215 -19.21 9.17 6.47
N TRP A 216 -18.78 8.34 7.42
CA TRP A 216 -17.93 7.18 7.09
C TRP A 216 -18.60 6.14 6.18
N ASP A 217 -19.93 6.13 6.12
CA ASP A 217 -20.79 5.32 5.25
C ASP A 217 -21.19 6.04 3.96
N GLY A 218 -20.84 7.32 3.85
CA GLY A 218 -21.22 8.21 2.75
C GLY A 218 -20.49 7.94 1.43
N LEU A 219 -21.04 8.51 0.35
CA LEU A 219 -20.51 8.36 -1.01
C LEU A 219 -19.03 8.70 -1.15
N LEU A 220 -18.56 9.78 -0.53
CA LEU A 220 -17.19 10.25 -0.71
C LEU A 220 -16.21 9.49 0.20
N SER A 221 -16.54 9.36 1.48
CA SER A 221 -15.65 8.75 2.48
C SER A 221 -15.56 7.24 2.37
N PHE A 222 -16.61 6.57 1.89
CA PHE A 222 -16.61 5.13 1.67
C PHE A 222 -16.33 4.79 0.21
N TRP A 223 -17.25 5.13 -0.71
CA TRP A 223 -17.22 4.60 -2.07
C TRP A 223 -16.11 5.20 -2.92
N VAL A 224 -16.01 6.53 -2.99
CA VAL A 224 -14.94 7.19 -3.75
C VAL A 224 -13.57 6.80 -3.20
N LYS A 225 -13.40 6.79 -1.88
CA LYS A 225 -12.18 6.31 -1.20
C LYS A 225 -11.81 4.90 -1.64
N ASN A 226 -12.70 3.93 -1.46
CA ASN A 226 -12.41 2.53 -1.74
C ASN A 226 -12.15 2.27 -3.23
N VAL A 227 -12.91 2.91 -4.13
CA VAL A 227 -12.69 2.82 -5.58
C VAL A 227 -11.35 3.44 -5.96
N ALA A 228 -10.99 4.61 -5.41
CA ALA A 228 -9.70 5.24 -5.67
C ALA A 228 -8.54 4.34 -5.23
N ILE A 229 -8.63 3.71 -4.06
CA ILE A 229 -7.64 2.74 -3.57
C ILE A 229 -7.57 1.53 -4.50
N ALA A 230 -8.71 0.96 -4.91
CA ALA A 230 -8.77 -0.19 -5.80
C ALA A 230 -8.06 0.08 -7.13
N VAL A 231 -8.42 1.20 -7.77
CA VAL A 231 -7.83 1.64 -9.02
C VAL A 231 -6.34 1.92 -8.83
N TRP A 232 -5.95 2.54 -7.71
CA TRP A 232 -4.55 2.79 -7.38
C TRP A 232 -3.74 1.49 -7.26
N ILE A 233 -4.25 0.46 -6.57
CA ILE A 233 -3.55 -0.83 -6.43
C ILE A 233 -3.34 -1.48 -7.81
N VAL A 234 -4.37 -1.50 -8.65
CA VAL A 234 -4.28 -2.11 -9.99
C VAL A 234 -3.31 -1.34 -10.89
N VAL A 235 -3.49 -0.02 -11.01
CA VAL A 235 -2.65 0.82 -11.87
C VAL A 235 -1.20 0.81 -11.39
N THR A 236 -0.96 1.00 -10.09
CA THR A 236 0.37 0.98 -9.49
C THR A 236 1.03 -0.39 -9.68
N GLY A 237 0.27 -1.47 -9.51
CA GLY A 237 0.73 -2.83 -9.77
C GLY A 237 1.23 -3.05 -11.19
N VAL A 238 0.47 -2.59 -12.19
CA VAL A 238 0.85 -2.70 -13.61
C VAL A 238 2.12 -1.91 -13.90
N VAL A 239 2.19 -0.64 -13.47
CA VAL A 239 3.38 0.20 -13.75
C VAL A 239 4.62 -0.27 -12.99
N LEU A 240 4.43 -0.79 -11.77
CA LEU A 240 5.51 -1.38 -10.97
C LEU A 240 6.03 -2.65 -11.64
N GLY A 241 5.14 -3.52 -12.13
CA GLY A 241 5.52 -4.69 -12.90
C GLY A 241 6.30 -4.32 -14.16
N GLN A 242 5.82 -3.34 -14.93
CA GLN A 242 6.54 -2.84 -16.10
C GLN A 242 7.95 -2.32 -15.74
N ALA A 243 8.10 -1.61 -14.63
CA ALA A 243 9.39 -1.10 -14.16
C ALA A 243 10.35 -2.23 -13.77
N VAL A 244 9.89 -3.21 -12.98
CA VAL A 244 10.69 -4.38 -12.54
C VAL A 244 11.10 -5.26 -13.73
N TYR A 245 10.19 -5.53 -14.67
CA TYR A 245 10.54 -6.32 -15.86
C TYR A 245 11.51 -5.58 -16.80
N ARG A 246 11.38 -4.25 -16.93
CA ARG A 246 12.33 -3.44 -17.71
C ARG A 246 13.72 -3.47 -17.08
N GLU A 247 13.80 -3.34 -15.75
CA GLU A 247 15.05 -3.46 -15.00
C GLU A 247 15.72 -4.82 -15.20
N ARG A 248 14.96 -5.92 -15.11
CA ARG A 248 15.48 -7.26 -15.33
C ARG A 248 16.07 -7.43 -16.73
N ALA A 249 15.41 -6.88 -17.75
CA ALA A 249 15.90 -6.92 -19.13
C ALA A 249 17.18 -6.09 -19.32
N GLU A 250 17.28 -4.92 -18.68
CA GLU A 250 18.48 -4.08 -18.71
C GLU A 250 19.67 -4.77 -18.01
N ASN A 251 19.44 -5.42 -16.87
CA ASN A 251 20.47 -6.16 -16.14
C ASN A 251 20.96 -7.39 -16.92
N ALA A 252 20.07 -8.11 -17.61
CA ALA A 252 20.43 -9.24 -18.46
C ALA A 252 21.32 -8.80 -19.64
N ARG A 253 20.95 -7.71 -20.33
CA ARG A 253 21.76 -7.14 -21.43
C ARG A 253 23.15 -6.72 -20.97
N ARG A 254 23.24 -6.03 -19.83
CA ARG A 254 24.55 -5.65 -19.24
C ARG A 254 25.40 -6.86 -18.89
N ALA A 255 24.79 -7.94 -18.41
CA ALA A 255 25.51 -9.18 -18.14
C ALA A 255 26.04 -9.83 -19.41
N GLU A 256 25.26 -9.84 -20.50
CA GLU A 256 25.68 -10.32 -21.82
C GLU A 256 26.84 -9.49 -22.39
N GLU A 257 26.76 -8.15 -22.31
CA GLU A 257 27.84 -7.24 -22.74
C GLU A 257 29.15 -7.48 -21.97
N LEU A 258 29.07 -7.74 -20.65
CA LEU A 258 30.25 -8.04 -19.80
C LEU A 258 30.84 -9.45 -20.01
N VAL A 259 30.09 -10.36 -20.62
CA VAL A 259 30.56 -11.71 -20.99
C VAL A 259 31.12 -11.71 -22.40
N GLY A 260 30.60 -10.86 -23.29
CA GLY A 260 31.07 -10.72 -24.67
C GLY A 260 32.28 -9.80 -24.86
N ALA A 261 32.58 -8.92 -23.90
CA ALA A 261 33.76 -8.04 -23.87
C ALA A 261 34.97 -8.70 -23.18
#